data_AF-A0AAJ8L416-F1
#
_entry.id   AF-A0AAJ8L416-F1
#
_cell.length_a   1.000
_cell.length_b   1.000
_cell.length_c   1.000
_cell.angle_alpha   90.00
_cell.angle_beta   90.00
_cell.angle_gamma   90.00
#
_symmetry.space_group_name_H-M   'P 1'
#
loop_
_entity.id
_entity.type
_entity.pdbx_description
1 polymer ?
#
loop_
_entity_poly.entity_id
_entity_poly.type
_entity_poly.pdbx_seq_one_letter_code
_entity_poly.pdbx_strand_id
1 'polypeptide(L)'
;MLSLTSLRPLSSTVKQSYRGYASLLNTPTENVNELPLRLQAIKLYKELHRLGRDYPDPKYDFNKRLRRAFEKNSKVTDPEQLKKQLELGEHIKKEVLALMSLKKFRHLRRSYHANEGPR
;
A
#
# COMPACT_ATOMS: atom_id res chain seq x y z
N MET A 1 35.62 51.82 43.37
CA MET A 1 34.29 51.46 42.88
C MET A 1 34.40 50.95 41.45
N LEU A 2 34.66 49.65 41.26
CA LEU A 2 34.64 48.98 39.96
C LEU A 2 33.83 47.70 40.15
N SER A 3 32.60 47.70 39.65
CA SER A 3 31.66 46.59 39.79
C SER A 3 31.93 45.50 38.75
N LEU A 4 31.94 44.27 39.25
CA LEU A 4 32.04 43.00 38.54
C LEU A 4 31.13 42.91 37.30
N THR A 5 31.70 42.56 36.16
CA THR A 5 30.95 42.07 34.99
C THR A 5 31.09 40.55 34.96
N SER A 6 30.05 39.83 35.38
CA SER A 6 29.98 38.37 35.18
C SER A 6 29.66 38.07 33.72
N LEU A 7 30.52 37.28 33.09
CA LEU A 7 30.28 36.71 31.77
C LEU A 7 29.05 35.80 31.85
N ARG A 8 27.98 36.11 31.11
CA ARG A 8 26.86 35.19 30.90
C ARG A 8 27.36 33.97 30.11
N PRO A 9 27.15 32.72 30.58
CA PRO A 9 27.35 31.57 29.71
C PRO A 9 26.26 31.57 28.63
N LEU A 10 26.65 31.39 27.36
CA LEU A 10 25.71 31.10 26.27
C LEU A 10 25.07 29.72 26.53
N SER A 11 24.01 29.68 27.32
CA SER A 11 23.01 28.63 27.17
C SER A 11 22.19 28.97 25.93
N SER A 12 22.62 28.44 24.81
CA SER A 12 21.76 28.28 23.64
C SER A 12 21.91 26.86 23.15
N THR A 13 21.36 25.91 23.91
CA THR A 13 20.93 24.64 23.33
C THR A 13 19.75 24.94 22.41
N VAL A 14 20.00 25.59 21.28
CA VAL A 14 19.07 25.57 20.17
C VAL A 14 19.23 24.18 19.58
N LYS A 15 18.53 23.19 20.16
CA LYS A 15 18.16 22.02 19.38
C LYS A 15 17.29 22.57 18.26
N GLN A 16 17.91 22.86 17.12
CA GLN A 16 17.23 23.02 15.85
C GLN A 16 16.45 21.72 15.66
N SER A 17 15.21 21.72 16.11
CA SER A 17 14.22 20.80 15.62
C SER A 17 14.03 21.23 14.17
N TYR A 18 14.75 20.58 13.27
CA TYR A 18 14.36 20.52 11.88
C TYR A 18 12.97 19.87 11.88
N ARG A 19 11.92 20.68 12.04
CA ARG A 19 10.53 20.35 11.72
C ARG A 19 10.39 20.31 10.20
N GLY A 20 11.34 19.65 9.54
CA GLY A 20 11.27 19.29 8.14
C GLY A 20 10.58 17.96 7.99
N TYR A 21 10.36 17.56 6.75
CA TYR A 21 9.72 16.32 6.31
C TYR A 21 10.23 15.07 7.07
N ALA A 22 11.45 15.11 7.62
CA ALA A 22 12.05 14.12 8.50
C ALA A 22 11.19 13.72 9.72
N SER A 23 10.44 14.64 10.34
CA SER A 23 9.59 14.30 11.49
C SER A 23 8.35 13.48 11.10
N LEU A 24 7.95 13.50 9.83
CA LEU A 24 6.85 12.68 9.31
C LEU A 24 7.30 11.23 9.03
N LEU A 25 8.60 11.02 8.81
CA LEU A 25 9.18 9.70 8.50
C LEU A 25 9.40 8.85 9.76
N ASN A 26 9.38 9.50 10.94
CA ASN A 26 9.67 8.88 12.23
C ASN A 26 8.47 8.87 13.17
N THR A 27 7.25 9.01 12.62
CA THR A 27 6.09 8.49 13.35
C THR A 27 6.30 6.97 13.43
N PRO A 28 6.39 6.38 14.64
CA PRO A 28 6.13 4.95 14.75
C PRO A 28 4.80 4.77 14.02
N THR A 29 4.75 3.86 13.07
CA THR A 29 3.51 3.52 12.39
C THR A 29 2.64 2.79 13.42
N GLU A 30 2.09 3.56 14.37
CA GLU A 30 1.07 3.15 15.31
C GLU A 30 0.00 2.45 14.47
N ASN A 31 -0.04 1.12 14.60
CA ASN A 31 -0.83 0.17 13.81
C ASN A 31 -1.55 0.77 12.58
N VAL A 32 -0.95 0.64 11.40
CA VAL A 32 -1.62 0.85 10.09
C VAL A 32 -2.95 0.08 9.93
N ASN A 33 -3.22 -0.84 10.86
CA ASN A 33 -4.39 -1.70 10.93
C ASN A 33 -5.63 -1.06 11.59
N GLU A 34 -5.55 0.16 12.15
CA GLU A 34 -6.68 0.79 12.85
C GLU A 34 -7.46 1.81 12.01
N LEU A 35 -7.37 1.73 10.68
CA LEU A 35 -8.36 2.41 9.85
C LEU A 35 -9.72 1.72 10.01
N PRO A 36 -10.84 2.46 10.17
CA PRO A 36 -12.18 1.90 10.07
C PRO A 36 -12.29 0.93 8.89
N LEU A 37 -12.87 -0.27 9.08
CA LEU A 37 -12.89 -1.34 8.08
C LEU A 37 -13.37 -0.88 6.69
N ARG A 38 -14.29 0.10 6.65
CA ARG A 38 -14.76 0.73 5.41
C ARG A 38 -13.67 1.52 4.67
N LEU A 39 -12.81 2.23 5.38
CA LEU A 39 -11.67 2.93 4.78
C LEU A 39 -10.63 1.95 4.22
N GLN A 40 -10.41 0.83 4.91
CA GLN A 40 -9.57 -0.26 4.39
C GLN A 40 -10.14 -0.83 3.07
N ALA A 41 -11.46 -1.06 3.02
CA ALA A 41 -12.12 -1.53 1.81
C ALA A 41 -11.98 -0.55 0.63
N ILE A 42 -12.10 0.76 0.90
CA ILE A 42 -11.91 1.80 -0.13
C ILE A 42 -10.47 1.82 -0.63
N LYS A 43 -9.49 1.69 0.26
CA LYS A 43 -8.07 1.60 -0.11
C LYS A 43 -7.83 0.39 -1.01
N LEU A 44 -8.27 -0.79 -0.57
CA LEU A 44 -8.14 -2.05 -1.31
C LEU A 44 -8.80 -1.99 -2.69
N TYR A 45 -10.00 -1.41 -2.78
CA TYR A 45 -10.69 -1.19 -4.06
C TYR A 45 -9.84 -0.37 -5.03
N LYS A 46 -9.25 0.75 -4.57
CA LYS A 46 -8.40 1.60 -5.42
C LYS A 46 -7.15 0.88 -5.87
N GLU A 47 -6.52 0.09 -5.00
CA GLU A 47 -5.35 -0.71 -5.34
C GLU A 47 -5.68 -1.77 -6.40
N LEU A 48 -6.74 -2.57 -6.17
CA LEU A 48 -7.21 -3.57 -7.12
C LEU A 48 -7.64 -2.96 -8.46
N HIS A 49 -8.31 -1.81 -8.45
CA HIS A 49 -8.71 -1.11 -9.66
C HIS A 49 -7.52 -0.62 -10.48
N ARG A 50 -6.42 -0.22 -9.82
CA ARG A 50 -5.15 0.13 -10.51
C ARG A 50 -4.53 -1.11 -11.13
N LEU A 51 -4.43 -2.21 -10.38
CA LEU A 51 -3.89 -3.48 -10.88
C LEU A 51 -4.71 -4.05 -12.04
N GLY A 52 -6.03 -3.86 -12.03
CA GLY A 52 -6.91 -4.33 -13.08
C GLY A 52 -6.65 -3.72 -14.45
N ARG A 53 -5.92 -2.58 -14.54
CA ARG A 53 -5.49 -2.00 -15.83
C ARG A 53 -4.41 -2.83 -16.51
N ASP A 54 -3.55 -3.48 -15.72
CA ASP A 54 -2.43 -4.29 -16.20
C ASP A 54 -2.77 -5.78 -16.26
N TYR A 55 -4.06 -6.12 -16.14
CA TYR A 55 -4.52 -7.51 -16.13
C TYR A 55 -4.18 -8.19 -17.46
N PRO A 56 -3.57 -9.40 -17.44
CA PRO A 56 -3.11 -10.10 -18.64
C PRO A 56 -4.13 -10.31 -19.76
N ASP A 57 -5.39 -10.58 -19.41
CA ASP A 57 -6.47 -10.85 -20.36
C ASP A 57 -7.42 -9.65 -20.47
N PRO A 58 -7.43 -8.93 -21.60
CA PRO A 58 -8.32 -7.79 -21.80
C PRO A 58 -9.80 -8.18 -21.90
N LYS A 59 -10.12 -9.42 -22.29
CA LYS A 59 -11.51 -9.87 -22.44
C LYS A 59 -12.19 -10.16 -21.10
N TYR A 60 -11.41 -10.32 -20.03
CA TYR A 60 -11.93 -10.67 -18.71
C TYR A 60 -12.68 -9.52 -18.02
N ASP A 61 -12.45 -8.26 -18.44
CA ASP A 61 -13.07 -7.06 -17.86
C ASP A 61 -12.95 -6.98 -16.31
N PHE A 62 -11.74 -7.15 -15.78
CA PHE A 62 -11.48 -7.25 -14.33
C PHE A 62 -12.14 -6.12 -13.53
N ASN A 63 -11.97 -4.87 -13.94
CA ASN A 63 -12.50 -3.69 -13.22
C ASN A 63 -14.03 -3.67 -13.15
N LYS A 64 -14.71 -4.16 -14.19
CA LYS A 64 -16.18 -4.24 -14.22
C LYS A 64 -16.67 -5.28 -13.21
N ARG A 65 -16.00 -6.43 -13.15
CA ARG A 65 -16.29 -7.50 -12.18
C ARG A 65 -15.99 -7.06 -10.75
N LEU A 66 -14.85 -6.41 -10.53
CA LEU A 66 -14.46 -5.83 -9.25
C LEU A 66 -15.54 -4.87 -8.74
N ARG A 67 -15.97 -3.92 -9.58
CA ARG A 67 -17.04 -2.97 -9.24
C ARG A 67 -18.32 -3.68 -8.81
N ARG A 68 -18.79 -4.65 -9.59
CA ARG A 68 -20.00 -5.43 -9.27
C ARG A 68 -19.88 -6.16 -7.93
N ALA A 69 -18.71 -6.72 -7.63
CA ALA A 69 -18.47 -7.42 -6.36
C ALA A 69 -18.53 -6.46 -5.15
N PHE A 70 -17.93 -5.27 -5.26
CA PHE A 70 -17.99 -4.27 -4.20
C PHE A 70 -19.40 -3.66 -4.04
N GLU A 71 -20.11 -3.44 -5.15
CA GLU A 71 -21.50 -2.95 -5.14
C GLU A 71 -22.42 -3.94 -4.42
N LYS A 72 -22.29 -5.25 -4.70
CA LYS A 72 -23.07 -6.31 -4.03
C LYS A 72 -22.88 -6.30 -2.51
N ASN A 73 -21.68 -5.97 -2.05
CA ASN A 73 -21.32 -5.99 -0.63
C ASN A 73 -21.42 -4.63 0.07
N SER A 74 -21.86 -3.58 -0.64
CA SER A 74 -21.90 -2.21 -0.12
C SER A 74 -22.73 -2.03 1.16
N LYS A 75 -23.81 -2.81 1.30
CA LYS A 75 -24.78 -2.74 2.41
C LYS A 75 -24.44 -3.64 3.61
N VAL A 76 -23.32 -4.36 3.59
CA VAL A 76 -22.92 -5.24 4.70
C VAL A 76 -22.48 -4.40 5.90
N THR A 77 -23.22 -4.47 7.00
CA THR A 77 -22.94 -3.68 8.22
C THR A 77 -22.18 -4.49 9.29
N ASP A 78 -22.27 -5.82 9.23
CA ASP A 78 -21.61 -6.71 10.18
C ASP A 78 -20.08 -6.64 10.07
N PRO A 79 -19.36 -6.29 11.16
CA PRO A 79 -17.91 -6.14 11.14
C PRO A 79 -17.16 -7.44 10.85
N GLU A 80 -17.66 -8.60 11.29
CA GLU A 80 -16.97 -9.88 11.06
C GLU A 80 -17.02 -10.28 9.57
N GLN A 81 -18.19 -10.15 8.96
CA GLN A 81 -18.35 -10.36 7.53
C GLN A 81 -17.48 -9.41 6.71
N LEU A 82 -17.37 -8.14 7.11
CA LEU A 82 -16.54 -7.17 6.41
C LEU A 82 -15.06 -7.53 6.48
N LYS A 83 -14.55 -7.99 7.63
CA LYS A 83 -13.18 -8.50 7.77
C LYS A 83 -12.92 -9.68 6.84
N LYS A 84 -13.81 -10.66 6.81
CA LYS A 84 -13.70 -11.82 5.91
C LYS A 84 -13.67 -11.43 4.43
N GLN A 85 -14.47 -10.43 4.04
CA GLN A 85 -14.46 -9.92 2.68
C GLN A 85 -13.18 -9.15 2.33
N LEU A 86 -12.62 -8.41 3.28
CA LEU A 86 -11.32 -7.75 3.13
C LEU A 86 -10.20 -8.77 2.94
N GLU A 87 -10.16 -9.82 3.77
CA GLU A 87 -9.19 -10.91 3.64
C GLU A 87 -9.27 -11.58 2.26
N LEU A 88 -10.48 -11.84 1.78
CA LEU A 88 -10.70 -12.36 0.43
C LEU A 88 -10.17 -11.40 -0.65
N GLY A 89 -10.42 -10.09 -0.51
CA GLY A 89 -9.92 -9.10 -1.46
C GLY A 89 -8.39 -9.01 -1.47
N GLU A 90 -7.73 -9.12 -0.31
CA GLU A 90 -6.27 -9.18 -0.20
C GLU A 90 -5.70 -10.47 -0.83
N HIS A 91 -6.40 -11.60 -0.70
CA HIS A 91 -6.04 -12.83 -1.39
C HIS A 91 -6.09 -12.64 -2.92
N ILE A 92 -7.20 -12.10 -3.43
CA ILE A 92 -7.37 -11.83 -4.86
C ILE A 92 -6.26 -10.90 -5.37
N LYS A 93 -5.89 -9.87 -4.60
CA LYS A 93 -4.77 -8.98 -4.95
C LYS A 93 -3.46 -9.75 -5.13
N LYS A 94 -3.14 -10.68 -4.23
CA LYS A 94 -1.94 -11.54 -4.34
C LYS A 94 -2.00 -12.43 -5.59
N GLU A 95 -3.14 -13.01 -5.89
CA GLU A 95 -3.33 -13.85 -7.09
C GLU A 95 -3.14 -13.04 -8.37
N VAL A 96 -3.71 -11.83 -8.45
CA VAL A 96 -3.54 -10.94 -9.61
C VAL A 96 -2.07 -10.59 -9.82
N LEU A 97 -1.35 -10.24 -8.74
CA LEU A 97 0.08 -9.95 -8.79
C LEU A 97 0.90 -11.17 -9.26
N ALA A 98 0.58 -12.36 -8.76
CA ALA A 98 1.23 -13.61 -9.19
C ALA A 98 0.95 -13.93 -10.67
N LEU A 99 -0.26 -13.66 -11.14
CA LEU A 99 -0.63 -13.87 -12.53
C LEU A 99 0.08 -12.87 -13.46
N MET A 100 0.25 -11.62 -13.03
CA MET A 100 1.07 -10.62 -13.74
C MET A 100 2.55 -11.01 -13.77
N SER A 101 3.12 -11.47 -12.65
CA SER A 101 4.53 -11.91 -12.60
C SER A 101 4.75 -13.14 -13.49
N LEU A 102 3.79 -14.07 -13.53
CA LEU A 102 3.82 -15.22 -14.42
C LEU A 102 3.80 -14.83 -15.89
N LYS A 103 2.96 -13.85 -16.29
CA LYS A 103 2.97 -13.31 -17.66
C LYS A 103 4.36 -12.75 -18.03
N LYS A 104 4.96 -11.96 -17.13
CA LYS A 104 6.29 -11.38 -17.33
C LYS A 104 7.37 -12.46 -17.45
N PHE A 105 7.36 -13.45 -16.55
CA PHE A 105 8.26 -14.59 -16.59
C PHE A 105 8.16 -15.37 -17.90
N ARG A 106 6.94 -15.70 -18.34
CA ARG A 106 6.70 -16.40 -19.62
C ARG A 106 7.20 -15.61 -20.83
N HIS A 107 7.16 -14.28 -20.78
CA HIS A 107 7.74 -13.44 -21.83
C HIS A 107 9.26 -13.50 -21.81
N LEU A 108 9.89 -13.22 -20.65
CA LEU A 108 11.35 -13.26 -20.49
C LEU A 108 11.94 -14.62 -20.87
N ARG A 109 11.30 -15.72 -20.43
CA ARG A 109 11.75 -17.07 -20.78
C ARG A 109 11.77 -17.28 -22.29
N ARG A 110 10.75 -16.84 -23.02
CA ARG A 110 10.71 -16.95 -24.49
C ARG A 110 11.77 -16.08 -25.17
N SER A 111 12.04 -14.90 -24.63
CA SER A 111 13.00 -13.95 -25.22
C SER A 111 14.46 -14.38 -25.02
N TYR A 112 14.81 -14.90 -23.83
CA TYR A 112 16.21 -15.21 -23.48
C TYR A 112 16.58 -16.69 -23.59
N HIS A 113 15.62 -17.60 -23.44
CA HIS A 113 15.88 -19.05 -23.40
C HIS A 113 15.17 -19.78 -24.54
N ALA A 114 15.14 -19.19 -25.74
CA ALA A 114 14.48 -19.78 -26.91
C ALA A 114 15.10 -21.13 -27.34
N ASN A 115 16.41 -21.32 -27.09
CA ASN A 115 17.15 -22.52 -27.47
C ASN A 115 17.21 -23.58 -26.35
N GLU A 116 16.67 -23.30 -25.16
CA GLU A 116 16.60 -24.28 -24.07
C GLU A 116 15.27 -25.05 -24.17
N GLY A 117 15.36 -26.37 -24.27
CA GLY A 117 14.19 -27.24 -24.22
C GLY A 117 13.42 -27.14 -22.89
N PRO A 118 12.19 -27.66 -22.80
CA PRO A 118 11.50 -27.81 -21.52
C PRO A 118 12.37 -28.66 -20.58
N ARG A 119 12.58 -28.13 -19.36
CA ARG A 119 13.24 -28.85 -18.25
C ARG A 119 12.18 -29.57 -17.44
#